data_AF-A0AAD6KCE8-F1
#
_entry.id   AF-A0AAD6KCE8-F1
#
_cell.length_a   1.000
_cell.length_b   1.000
_cell.length_c   1.000
_cell.angle_alpha   90.00
_cell.angle_beta   90.00
_cell.angle_gamma   90.00
#
_symmetry.space_group_name_H-M   'P 1'
#
loop_
_entity.id
_entity.type
_entity.pdbx_description
1 polymer ?
#
loop_
_entity_poly.entity_id
_entity_poly.type
_entity_poly.pdbx_seq_one_letter_code
_entity_poly.pdbx_strand_id
1 'polypeptide(L)'
;MGKEKRIPASKSGPDVDLKSLIHQSSLFFDKLIELIPAKFYLPTDDKEKPWFHGLSKGAKASAKKEARENIKKARKNRLDPDKSSATTLDLLMQNLEKEKSNSESDGVEVEINPMMSGLENDDQSVTYEELRQRLRRKIEELRGDRNCGSSENAKRRKEKRGMEQQKRKRESGSLKRQKELEEAKKDPEKGGVISKKHSWKAAASRAAGIKVHDDPKLLKQSLKKGDKRHQKECREVEGQD
;
A
#
# COMPACT_ATOMS: atom_id res chain seq x y z
N MET A 1 -70.77 -18.11 -33.97
CA MET A 1 -70.64 -16.81 -33.27
C MET A 1 -69.20 -16.64 -32.81
N GLY A 2 -68.29 -16.27 -33.73
CA GLY A 2 -66.87 -16.08 -33.43
C GLY A 2 -66.63 -14.74 -32.76
N LYS A 3 -65.85 -14.71 -31.67
CA LYS A 3 -65.47 -13.46 -30.98
C LYS A 3 -64.20 -12.91 -31.61
N GLU A 4 -64.36 -11.80 -32.32
CA GLU A 4 -63.26 -11.03 -32.89
C GLU A 4 -62.53 -10.27 -31.76
N LYS A 5 -61.26 -10.61 -31.52
CA LYS A 5 -60.38 -9.87 -30.59
C LYS A 5 -59.85 -8.63 -31.31
N ARG A 6 -60.30 -7.45 -30.89
CA ARG A 6 -59.70 -6.17 -31.32
C ARG A 6 -58.39 -5.95 -30.56
N ILE A 7 -57.28 -5.88 -31.30
CA ILE A 7 -55.98 -5.41 -30.81
C ILE A 7 -56.05 -3.87 -30.76
N PRO A 8 -55.72 -3.20 -29.64
CA PRO A 8 -55.69 -1.75 -29.61
C PRO A 8 -54.44 -1.28 -30.36
N ALA A 9 -54.66 -0.58 -31.48
CA ALA A 9 -53.62 0.15 -32.19
C ALA A 9 -52.96 1.15 -31.23
N SER A 10 -51.65 1.00 -31.03
CA SER A 10 -50.82 2.00 -30.38
C SER A 10 -50.88 3.27 -31.23
N LYS A 11 -51.43 4.33 -30.61
CA LYS A 11 -51.54 5.66 -31.19
C LYS A 11 -50.16 6.17 -31.57
N SER A 12 -49.90 6.35 -32.85
CA SER A 12 -48.78 7.14 -33.35
C SER A 12 -49.07 8.63 -33.14
N GLY A 13 -48.16 9.30 -32.44
CA GLY A 13 -48.06 10.76 -32.42
C GLY A 13 -46.89 11.16 -31.54
N PRO A 14 -46.40 12.41 -31.61
CA PRO A 14 -46.34 13.33 -32.76
C PRO A 14 -45.10 13.01 -33.62
N ASP A 15 -44.81 13.82 -34.64
CA ASP A 15 -43.59 13.79 -35.46
C ASP A 15 -42.33 14.01 -34.59
N VAL A 16 -41.89 12.97 -33.86
CA VAL A 16 -40.71 13.02 -33.00
C VAL A 16 -39.52 13.04 -33.94
N ASP A 17 -38.82 14.18 -34.01
CA ASP A 17 -37.61 14.30 -34.83
C ASP A 17 -36.66 13.15 -34.48
N LEU A 18 -36.52 12.20 -35.41
CA LEU A 18 -35.80 10.95 -35.17
C LEU A 18 -34.36 11.22 -34.74
N LYS A 19 -33.78 12.32 -35.24
CA LYS A 19 -32.45 12.79 -34.85
C LYS A 19 -32.39 13.18 -33.38
N SER A 20 -33.42 13.89 -32.89
CA SER A 20 -33.53 14.24 -31.47
C SER A 20 -33.64 12.99 -30.58
N LEU A 21 -34.39 11.97 -31.00
CA LEU A 21 -34.55 10.72 -30.27
C LEU A 21 -33.25 9.89 -30.22
N ILE A 22 -32.53 9.81 -31.34
CA ILE A 22 -31.23 9.13 -31.41
C ILE A 22 -30.22 9.83 -30.51
N HIS A 23 -30.19 11.17 -30.51
CA HIS A 23 -29.29 11.94 -29.66
C HIS A 23 -29.63 11.79 -28.17
N GLN A 24 -30.92 11.82 -27.80
CA GLN A 24 -31.34 11.53 -26.43
C GLN A 24 -30.93 10.11 -25.99
N SER A 25 -31.06 9.15 -26.90
CA SER A 25 -30.66 7.76 -26.63
C SER A 25 -29.15 7.63 -26.46
N SER A 26 -28.34 8.28 -27.30
CA SER A 26 -26.88 8.24 -27.14
C SER A 26 -26.45 8.81 -25.79
N LEU A 27 -26.99 9.99 -25.42
CA LEU A 27 -26.73 10.61 -24.12
C LEU A 27 -27.20 9.73 -22.94
N PHE A 28 -28.26 8.96 -23.11
CA PHE A 28 -28.74 8.03 -22.10
C PHE A 28 -27.75 6.86 -21.91
N PHE A 29 -27.24 6.29 -23.00
CA PHE A 29 -26.25 5.21 -22.91
C PHE A 29 -24.92 5.68 -22.35
N ASP A 30 -24.46 6.89 -22.68
CA ASP A 30 -23.22 7.46 -22.11
C ASP A 30 -23.34 7.55 -20.57
N LYS A 31 -24.47 8.05 -20.08
CA LYS A 31 -24.76 8.10 -18.64
C LYS A 31 -24.84 6.72 -17.99
N LEU A 32 -25.38 5.72 -18.70
CA LEU A 32 -25.40 4.35 -18.19
C LEU A 32 -23.99 3.78 -18.00
N ILE A 33 -23.09 4.07 -18.94
CA ILE A 33 -21.69 3.63 -18.87
C ILE A 33 -20.97 4.28 -17.68
N GLU A 34 -21.28 5.53 -17.36
CA GLU A 34 -20.71 6.24 -16.21
C GLU A 34 -21.13 5.66 -14.84
N LEU A 35 -22.32 5.05 -14.75
CA LEU A 35 -22.79 4.43 -13.49
C LEU A 35 -21.97 3.22 -13.08
N ILE A 36 -21.34 2.55 -14.05
CA ILE A 36 -20.55 1.35 -13.81
C ILE A 36 -19.07 1.76 -13.76
N PRO A 37 -18.33 1.40 -12.69
CA PRO A 37 -16.94 1.79 -12.56
C PRO A 37 -16.10 1.33 -13.76
N ALA A 38 -15.25 2.23 -14.25
CA ALA A 38 -14.37 2.01 -15.41
C ALA A 38 -13.53 0.71 -15.33
N LYS A 39 -13.24 0.24 -14.12
CA LYS A 39 -12.50 -1.01 -13.85
C LYS A 39 -13.13 -2.26 -14.48
N PHE A 40 -14.43 -2.25 -14.78
CA PHE A 40 -15.12 -3.39 -15.38
C PHE A 40 -15.12 -3.38 -16.92
N TYR A 41 -14.79 -2.25 -17.54
CA TYR A 41 -14.73 -2.12 -19.00
C TYR A 41 -13.31 -2.03 -19.53
N LEU A 42 -12.40 -1.44 -18.75
CA LEU A 42 -11.00 -1.35 -19.12
C LEU A 42 -10.21 -2.56 -18.58
N PRO A 43 -9.32 -3.16 -19.38
CA PRO A 43 -8.31 -4.08 -18.87
C PRO A 43 -7.53 -3.38 -17.75
N THR A 44 -7.79 -3.80 -16.52
CA THR A 44 -7.03 -3.28 -15.39
C THR A 44 -5.76 -4.11 -15.35
N ASP A 45 -4.65 -3.54 -15.79
CA ASP A 45 -3.35 -4.19 -15.61
C ASP A 45 -3.09 -4.25 -14.11
N ASP A 46 -3.51 -5.34 -13.45
CA ASP A 46 -3.19 -5.62 -12.04
C ASP A 46 -1.66 -5.66 -11.80
N LYS A 47 -0.88 -5.66 -12.88
CA LYS A 47 0.58 -5.48 -12.93
C LYS A 47 1.04 -4.06 -12.60
N GLU A 48 0.18 -3.04 -12.65
CA GLU A 48 0.51 -1.64 -12.33
C GLU A 48 0.75 -1.41 -10.83
N LYS A 49 0.50 -2.40 -9.97
CA LYS A 49 1.07 -2.41 -8.63
C LYS A 49 2.41 -3.10 -8.69
N PRO A 50 3.52 -2.37 -8.92
CA PRO A 50 4.85 -2.96 -8.85
C PRO A 50 5.04 -3.43 -7.42
N TRP A 51 4.87 -4.73 -7.25
CA TRP A 51 5.19 -5.39 -6.01
C TRP A 51 6.70 -5.25 -5.84
N PHE A 52 7.15 -4.38 -4.94
CA PHE A 52 8.57 -4.02 -4.83
C PHE A 52 9.48 -5.17 -4.37
N HIS A 53 9.01 -6.42 -4.28
CA HIS A 53 9.90 -7.55 -3.99
C HIS A 53 10.75 -7.87 -5.22
N GLY A 54 11.95 -8.44 -4.98
CA GLY A 54 12.92 -8.73 -6.05
C GLY A 54 13.74 -7.52 -6.54
N LEU A 55 13.24 -6.29 -6.43
CA LEU A 55 14.00 -5.10 -6.87
C LEU A 55 15.20 -4.75 -5.97
N SER A 56 16.27 -4.24 -6.60
CA SER A 56 17.47 -3.76 -5.90
C SER A 56 17.17 -2.56 -4.98
N LYS A 57 18.05 -2.24 -4.03
CA LYS A 57 17.84 -1.11 -3.11
C LYS A 57 17.74 0.23 -3.86
N GLY A 58 18.51 0.41 -4.94
CA GLY A 58 18.46 1.60 -5.79
C GLY A 58 17.15 1.69 -6.56
N ALA A 59 16.74 0.59 -7.22
CA ALA A 59 15.47 0.53 -7.96
C ALA A 59 14.25 0.73 -7.05
N LYS A 60 14.29 0.21 -5.81
CA LYS A 60 13.25 0.49 -4.80
C LYS A 60 13.18 1.96 -4.43
N ALA A 61 14.32 2.66 -4.38
CA ALA A 61 14.36 4.07 -4.03
C ALA A 61 13.84 4.94 -5.18
N SER A 62 14.21 4.63 -6.43
CA SER A 62 13.69 5.34 -7.61
C SER A 62 12.19 5.15 -7.77
N ALA A 63 11.69 3.90 -7.73
CA ALA A 63 10.27 3.62 -7.89
C ALA A 63 9.42 4.23 -6.75
N LYS A 64 9.96 4.31 -5.51
CA LYS A 64 9.31 5.07 -4.42
C LYS A 64 9.33 6.58 -4.62
N LYS A 65 10.38 7.13 -5.25
CA LYS A 65 10.46 8.55 -5.59
C LYS A 65 9.44 8.90 -6.68
N GLU A 66 9.36 8.08 -7.72
CA GLU A 66 8.35 8.19 -8.79
C GLU A 66 6.93 8.09 -8.23
N ALA A 67 6.64 7.12 -7.36
CA ALA A 67 5.34 7.02 -6.72
C ALA A 67 4.97 8.29 -5.92
N ARG A 68 5.94 8.88 -5.20
CA ARG A 68 5.72 10.14 -4.47
C ARG A 68 5.47 11.32 -5.40
N GLU A 69 6.18 11.38 -6.53
CA GLU A 69 5.98 12.43 -7.54
C GLU A 69 4.63 12.26 -8.26
N ASN A 70 4.22 11.04 -8.58
CA ASN A 70 2.93 10.73 -9.19
C ASN A 70 1.78 11.11 -8.25
N ILE A 71 1.88 10.83 -6.95
CA ILE A 71 0.88 11.28 -5.97
C ILE A 71 0.80 12.81 -5.92
N LYS A 72 1.95 13.53 -5.97
CA LYS A 72 1.95 15.00 -6.00
C LYS A 72 1.32 15.55 -7.28
N LYS A 73 1.64 14.96 -8.44
CA LYS A 73 1.05 15.33 -9.74
C LYS A 73 -0.45 15.07 -9.75
N ALA A 74 -0.90 13.92 -9.26
CA ALA A 74 -2.33 13.59 -9.13
C ALA A 74 -3.06 14.59 -8.22
N ARG A 75 -2.46 14.97 -7.08
CA ARG A 75 -3.03 16.00 -6.19
C ARG A 75 -3.14 17.36 -6.87
N LYS A 76 -2.14 17.75 -7.68
CA LYS A 76 -2.18 19.00 -8.45
C LYS A 76 -3.26 18.95 -9.52
N ASN A 77 -3.32 17.87 -10.30
CA ASN A 77 -4.33 17.70 -11.35
C ASN A 77 -5.76 17.67 -10.78
N ARG A 78 -5.96 17.21 -9.53
CA ARG A 78 -7.27 17.28 -8.86
C ARG A 78 -7.73 18.72 -8.59
N LEU A 79 -6.81 19.68 -8.55
CA LEU A 79 -7.09 21.10 -8.33
C LEU A 79 -7.14 21.91 -9.64
N ASP A 80 -6.82 21.28 -10.77
CA ASP A 80 -6.88 21.92 -12.09
C ASP A 80 -8.29 21.66 -12.69
N PRO A 81 -9.11 22.69 -12.95
CA PRO A 81 -10.48 22.52 -13.48
C PRO A 81 -10.50 21.92 -14.88
N ASP A 82 -9.45 22.15 -15.68
CA ASP A 82 -9.33 21.62 -17.04
C ASP A 82 -8.97 20.12 -17.07
N LYS A 83 -8.65 19.51 -15.92
CA LYS A 83 -8.20 18.12 -15.81
C LYS A 83 -9.05 17.27 -14.87
N SER A 84 -10.05 17.85 -14.22
CA SER A 84 -10.80 17.16 -13.17
C SER A 84 -11.75 16.11 -13.74
N SER A 85 -11.58 14.88 -13.25
CA SER A 85 -12.38 13.67 -13.49
C SER A 85 -12.54 13.23 -14.95
N ALA A 86 -11.57 12.44 -15.43
CA ALA A 86 -11.76 11.63 -16.63
C ALA A 86 -12.97 10.71 -16.44
N THR A 87 -13.93 10.77 -17.37
CA THR A 87 -15.07 9.86 -17.40
C THR A 87 -14.63 8.47 -17.87
N THR A 88 -15.46 7.44 -17.64
CA THR A 88 -15.20 6.09 -18.17
C THR A 88 -15.05 6.10 -19.69
N LEU A 89 -15.82 6.96 -20.38
CA LEU A 89 -15.72 7.18 -21.81
C LEU A 89 -14.36 7.79 -22.17
N ASP A 90 -13.93 8.85 -21.47
CA ASP A 90 -12.64 9.50 -21.74
C ASP A 90 -11.47 8.53 -21.60
N LEU A 91 -11.52 7.62 -20.61
CA LEU A 91 -10.51 6.59 -20.44
C LEU A 91 -10.50 5.59 -21.61
N LEU A 92 -11.67 5.24 -22.13
CA LEU A 92 -11.80 4.34 -23.28
C LEU A 92 -11.32 5.03 -24.56
N MET A 93 -11.68 6.29 -24.76
CA MET A 93 -11.25 7.12 -25.89
C MET A 93 -9.72 7.30 -25.86
N GLN A 94 -9.14 7.60 -24.70
CA GLN A 94 -7.69 7.71 -24.52
C GLN A 94 -6.96 6.39 -24.84
N ASN A 95 -7.54 5.24 -24.49
CA ASN A 95 -6.97 3.95 -24.83
C ASN A 95 -7.02 3.67 -26.34
N LEU A 96 -8.13 4.00 -27.01
CA LEU A 96 -8.21 3.88 -28.46
C LEU A 96 -7.23 4.80 -29.19
N GLU A 97 -7.00 6.02 -28.68
CA GLU A 97 -5.98 6.92 -29.22
C GLU A 97 -4.57 6.36 -29.02
N LYS A 98 -4.27 5.81 -27.84
CA LYS A 98 -2.99 5.14 -27.58
C LYS A 98 -2.78 3.94 -28.51
N GLU A 99 -3.78 3.08 -28.67
CA GLU A 99 -3.73 1.93 -29.58
C GLU A 99 -3.52 2.36 -31.04
N LYS A 100 -4.24 3.39 -31.51
CA LYS A 100 -4.04 3.97 -32.85
C LYS A 100 -2.62 4.51 -33.04
N SER A 101 -2.10 5.24 -32.04
CA SER A 101 -0.73 5.74 -32.08
C SER A 101 0.33 4.63 -31.97
N ASN A 102 -0.03 3.47 -31.42
CA ASN A 102 0.86 2.31 -31.32
C ASN A 102 0.83 1.44 -32.60
N SER A 103 -0.31 1.41 -33.32
CA SER A 103 -0.46 0.69 -34.58
C SER A 103 0.09 1.44 -35.80
N GLU A 104 0.34 2.75 -35.70
CA GLU A 104 0.99 3.52 -36.77
C GLU A 104 2.51 3.27 -36.88
N SER A 105 3.08 2.42 -36.02
CA SER A 105 4.52 2.11 -36.02
C SER A 105 4.91 0.70 -36.51
N ASP A 106 3.99 -0.24 -36.74
CA ASP A 106 4.36 -1.51 -37.38
C ASP A 106 3.15 -2.17 -38.05
N GLY A 107 3.15 -2.15 -39.39
CA GLY A 107 2.06 -2.66 -40.21
C GLY A 107 2.10 -4.19 -40.34
N VAL A 108 1.56 -4.90 -39.36
CA VAL A 108 1.25 -6.33 -39.50
C VAL A 108 -0.08 -6.63 -38.81
N GLU A 109 -1.08 -7.01 -39.61
CA GLU A 109 -2.38 -7.51 -39.15
C GLU A 109 -2.19 -8.76 -38.29
N VAL A 110 -2.65 -8.73 -37.04
CA VAL A 110 -2.72 -9.93 -36.19
C VAL A 110 -4.19 -10.22 -35.90
N GLU A 111 -4.64 -11.33 -36.49
CA GLU A 111 -5.94 -11.96 -36.28
C GLU A 111 -6.18 -12.22 -34.77
N ILE A 112 -7.34 -11.76 -34.29
CA ILE A 112 -7.78 -11.98 -32.91
C ILE A 112 -8.29 -13.42 -32.80
N ASN A 113 -7.43 -14.33 -32.37
CA ASN A 113 -7.85 -15.65 -31.88
C ASN A 113 -8.40 -15.53 -30.44
N PRO A 114 -9.66 -15.89 -30.17
CA PRO A 114 -10.14 -16.03 -28.80
C PRO A 114 -9.51 -17.28 -28.18
N MET A 115 -8.45 -17.08 -27.40
CA MET A 115 -7.76 -18.12 -26.66
C MET A 115 -8.57 -18.51 -25.42
N MET A 116 -9.63 -19.30 -25.63
CA MET A 116 -10.32 -20.05 -24.57
C MET A 116 -9.68 -21.44 -24.47
N SER A 117 -8.54 -21.54 -23.78
CA SER A 117 -8.02 -22.82 -23.32
C SER A 117 -7.25 -22.60 -22.02
N GLY A 118 -7.94 -22.88 -20.92
CA GLY A 118 -7.33 -22.81 -19.60
C GLY A 118 -8.38 -22.56 -18.55
N LEU A 119 -9.10 -23.62 -18.16
CA LEU A 119 -9.18 -24.10 -16.78
C LEU A 119 -10.48 -24.90 -16.59
N GLU A 120 -10.47 -26.16 -17.02
CA GLU A 120 -11.31 -27.17 -16.37
C GLU A 120 -10.91 -27.17 -14.89
N ASN A 121 -11.85 -26.83 -14.03
CA ASN A 121 -11.79 -27.20 -12.62
C ASN A 121 -13.21 -27.56 -12.20
N ASP A 122 -13.43 -28.86 -12.21
CA ASP A 122 -14.25 -29.61 -11.27
C ASP A 122 -15.59 -28.98 -10.85
N ASP A 123 -16.64 -29.56 -11.43
CA ASP A 123 -18.01 -29.61 -10.91
C ASP A 123 -18.08 -30.33 -9.53
N GLN A 124 -17.33 -29.87 -8.53
CA GLN A 124 -17.63 -30.20 -7.15
C GLN A 124 -18.86 -29.41 -6.73
N SER A 125 -20.02 -30.06 -6.77
CA SER A 125 -21.27 -29.57 -6.21
C SER A 125 -21.11 -29.30 -4.70
N VAL A 126 -20.75 -28.05 -4.37
CA VAL A 126 -20.58 -27.59 -2.99
C VAL A 126 -21.93 -27.63 -2.29
N THR A 127 -22.04 -28.45 -1.26
CA THR A 127 -23.25 -28.48 -0.43
C THR A 127 -23.43 -27.13 0.29
N TYR A 128 -24.67 -26.73 0.57
CA TYR A 128 -24.95 -25.44 1.23
C TYR A 128 -24.17 -25.25 2.55
N GLU A 129 -23.87 -26.34 3.24
CA GLU A 129 -23.07 -26.35 4.46
C GLU A 129 -21.60 -26.02 4.20
N GLU A 130 -20.99 -26.55 3.14
CA GLU A 130 -19.62 -26.22 2.75
C GLU A 130 -19.50 -24.75 2.32
N LEU A 131 -20.52 -24.21 1.65
CA LEU A 131 -20.55 -22.78 1.31
C LEU A 131 -20.62 -21.91 2.57
N ARG A 132 -21.43 -22.30 3.57
CA ARG A 132 -21.48 -21.64 4.88
C ARG A 132 -20.14 -21.72 5.61
N GLN A 133 -19.48 -22.87 5.58
CA GLN A 133 -18.17 -23.06 6.22
C GLN A 133 -17.09 -22.22 5.52
N ARG A 134 -17.09 -22.19 4.19
CA ARG A 134 -16.18 -21.36 3.39
C ARG A 134 -16.40 -19.88 3.64
N LEU A 135 -17.66 -19.44 3.75
CA LEU A 135 -18.01 -18.06 4.11
C LEU A 135 -17.53 -17.72 5.53
N ARG A 136 -17.74 -18.59 6.52
CA ARG A 136 -17.24 -18.40 7.88
C ARG A 136 -15.71 -18.28 7.89
N ARG A 137 -15.00 -19.20 7.22
CA ARG A 137 -13.54 -19.16 7.09
C ARG A 137 -13.06 -17.87 6.45
N LYS A 138 -13.73 -17.40 5.39
CA LYS A 138 -13.37 -16.16 4.70
C LYS A 138 -13.67 -14.92 5.55
N ILE A 139 -14.76 -14.92 6.31
CA ILE A 139 -15.09 -13.84 7.25
C ILE A 139 -14.05 -13.79 8.38
N GLU A 140 -13.64 -14.94 8.94
CA GLU A 140 -12.60 -15.06 9.97
C GLU A 140 -11.25 -14.53 9.47
N GLU A 141 -10.84 -14.96 8.28
CA GLU A 141 -9.63 -14.49 7.59
C GLU A 141 -9.65 -12.97 7.40
N LEU A 142 -10.76 -12.42 6.89
CA LEU A 142 -10.94 -10.98 6.69
C LEU A 142 -11.11 -10.20 8.00
N ARG A 143 -11.49 -10.85 9.11
CA ARG A 143 -11.53 -10.23 10.44
C ARG A 143 -10.16 -10.21 11.09
N GLY A 144 -9.34 -11.24 10.87
CA GLY A 144 -7.94 -11.28 11.32
C GLY A 144 -7.08 -10.21 10.64
N ASP A 145 -7.36 -9.89 9.38
CA ASP A 145 -6.59 -8.92 8.60
C ASP A 145 -7.09 -7.47 8.76
N ARG A 146 -8.33 -7.28 9.23
CA ARG A 146 -8.83 -5.97 9.63
C ARG A 146 -8.34 -5.64 11.02
N ASN A 147 -7.45 -4.65 11.11
CA ASN A 147 -6.95 -4.03 12.34
C ASN A 147 -8.06 -3.26 13.11
N CYS A 148 -9.24 -3.85 13.26
CA CYS A 148 -10.37 -3.39 14.04
C CYS A 148 -10.12 -3.77 15.50
N GLY A 149 -9.65 -2.82 16.30
CA GLY A 149 -10.02 -2.69 17.71
C GLY A 149 -9.75 -3.86 18.67
N SER A 150 -8.95 -4.87 18.32
CA SER A 150 -8.56 -5.90 19.29
C SER A 150 -7.80 -5.23 20.43
N SER A 151 -8.26 -5.43 21.68
CA SER A 151 -7.59 -4.95 22.89
C SER A 151 -6.10 -5.35 22.93
N GLU A 152 -5.74 -6.42 22.21
CA GLU A 152 -4.37 -6.87 22.02
C GLU A 152 -3.50 -5.87 21.24
N ASN A 153 -4.02 -5.20 20.21
CA ASN A 153 -3.25 -4.20 19.45
C ASN A 153 -3.03 -2.91 20.24
N ALA A 154 -4.00 -2.51 21.10
CA ALA A 154 -3.81 -1.43 22.06
C ALA A 154 -2.75 -1.80 23.12
N LYS A 155 -2.77 -3.04 23.61
CA LYS A 155 -1.72 -3.59 24.48
C LYS A 155 -0.36 -3.61 23.79
N ARG A 156 -0.25 -4.10 22.55
CA ARG A 156 1.01 -4.10 21.75
C ARG A 156 1.56 -2.69 21.51
N ARG A 157 0.70 -1.69 21.29
CA ARG A 157 1.13 -0.28 21.14
C ARG A 157 1.65 0.29 22.47
N LYS A 158 0.98 0.00 23.60
CA LYS A 158 1.43 0.39 24.94
C LYS A 158 2.72 -0.33 25.34
N GLU A 159 2.85 -1.60 25.00
CA GLU A 159 4.03 -2.43 25.25
C GLU A 159 5.23 -1.98 24.40
N LYS A 160 5.03 -1.65 23.11
CA LYS A 160 6.07 -1.02 22.27
C LYS A 160 6.57 0.28 22.87
N ARG A 161 5.66 1.16 23.33
CA ARG A 161 6.02 2.41 24.01
C ARG A 161 6.79 2.14 25.32
N GLY A 162 6.38 1.15 26.10
CA GLY A 162 7.08 0.72 27.32
C GLY A 162 8.48 0.17 27.06
N MET A 163 8.64 -0.70 26.06
CA MET A 163 9.93 -1.25 25.64
C MET A 163 10.89 -0.16 25.16
N GLU A 164 10.39 0.83 24.43
CA GLU A 164 11.21 1.94 23.95
C GLU A 164 11.72 2.82 25.12
N GLN A 165 10.85 3.14 26.08
CA GLN A 165 11.24 3.86 27.30
C GLN A 165 12.27 3.06 28.11
N GLN A 166 12.09 1.74 28.22
CA GLN A 166 13.03 0.87 28.91
C GLN A 166 14.39 0.81 28.19
N LYS A 167 14.40 0.80 26.86
CA LYS A 167 15.63 0.85 26.05
C LYS A 167 16.38 2.17 26.27
N ARG A 168 15.69 3.31 26.24
CA ARG A 168 16.28 4.63 26.55
C ARG A 168 16.86 4.69 27.97
N LYS A 169 16.19 4.07 28.96
CA LYS A 169 16.68 3.98 30.34
C LYS A 169 17.92 3.08 30.46
N ARG A 170 17.99 1.99 29.69
CA ARG A 170 19.18 1.11 29.64
C ARG A 170 20.37 1.81 28.98
N GLU A 171 20.14 2.53 27.88
CA GLU A 171 21.19 3.28 27.17
C GLU A 171 21.73 4.46 27.98
N SER A 172 20.88 5.16 28.74
CA SER A 172 21.35 6.20 29.66
C SER A 172 22.08 5.63 30.88
N GLY A 173 21.65 4.47 31.38
CA GLY A 173 22.31 3.74 32.46
C GLY A 173 23.69 3.20 32.06
N SER A 174 23.84 2.68 30.84
CA SER A 174 25.14 2.22 30.33
C SER A 174 26.11 3.39 30.14
N LEU A 175 25.66 4.54 29.65
CA LEU A 175 26.48 5.76 29.60
C LEU A 175 27.00 6.19 30.98
N LYS A 176 26.16 6.13 32.02
CA LYS A 176 26.56 6.50 33.38
C LYS A 176 27.64 5.56 33.92
N ARG A 177 27.40 4.24 33.82
CA ARG A 177 28.37 3.21 34.22
C ARG A 177 29.70 3.34 33.48
N GLN A 178 29.68 3.71 32.21
CA GLN A 178 30.91 3.92 31.46
C GLN A 178 31.68 5.17 31.87
N LYS A 179 31.00 6.28 32.19
CA LYS A 179 31.65 7.48 32.71
C LYS A 179 32.33 7.20 34.05
N GLU A 180 31.64 6.48 34.93
CA GLU A 180 32.17 6.05 36.23
C GLU A 180 33.38 5.13 36.08
N LEU A 181 33.37 4.23 35.09
CA LEU A 181 34.53 3.40 34.76
C LEU A 181 35.67 4.16 34.09
N GLU A 182 35.38 5.22 33.32
CA GLU A 182 36.39 6.14 32.78
C GLU A 182 37.06 6.94 33.91
N GLU A 183 36.28 7.40 34.87
CA GLU A 183 36.74 8.14 36.04
C GLU A 183 37.59 7.26 36.96
N ALA A 184 37.12 6.04 37.27
CA ALA A 184 37.88 5.06 38.05
C ALA A 184 39.16 4.54 37.36
N LYS A 185 39.28 4.72 36.04
CA LYS A 185 40.52 4.43 35.29
C LYS A 185 41.55 5.56 35.34
N LYS A 186 41.14 6.78 35.71
CA LYS A 186 42.04 7.93 35.84
C LYS A 186 42.80 7.95 37.16
N ASP A 187 42.38 7.14 38.14
CA ASP A 187 43.10 6.99 39.41
C ASP A 187 44.50 6.39 39.19
N PRO A 188 45.58 7.07 39.64
CA PRO A 188 46.96 6.64 39.35
C PRO A 188 47.35 5.31 40.03
N GLU A 189 46.78 4.98 41.19
CA GLU A 189 47.08 3.72 41.89
C GLU A 189 46.22 2.53 41.45
N LYS A 190 44.91 2.75 41.23
CA LYS A 190 43.94 1.67 41.03
C LYS A 190 43.48 1.53 39.57
N GLY A 191 43.69 2.56 38.74
CA GLY A 191 43.20 2.62 37.36
C GLY A 191 43.77 1.51 36.47
N GLY A 192 45.05 1.16 36.64
CA GLY A 192 45.68 0.07 35.89
C GLY A 192 45.07 -1.30 36.20
N VAL A 193 44.77 -1.58 37.48
CA VAL A 193 44.14 -2.84 37.92
C VAL A 193 42.69 -2.91 37.48
N ILE A 194 41.95 -1.81 37.57
CA ILE A 194 40.54 -1.71 37.15
C ILE A 194 40.42 -1.88 35.63
N SER A 195 41.32 -1.26 34.86
CA SER A 195 41.36 -1.39 33.40
C SER A 195 41.59 -2.84 32.95
N LYS A 196 42.56 -3.53 33.55
CA LYS A 196 42.84 -4.96 33.28
C LYS A 196 41.66 -5.87 33.65
N LYS A 197 41.06 -5.66 34.83
CA LYS A 197 39.87 -6.43 35.25
C LYS A 197 38.69 -6.21 34.30
N HIS A 198 38.46 -4.99 33.84
CA HIS A 198 37.40 -4.69 32.88
C HIS A 198 37.66 -5.27 31.49
N SER A 199 38.91 -5.20 31.00
CA SER A 199 39.25 -5.74 29.68
C SER A 199 39.13 -7.27 29.64
N TRP A 200 39.57 -7.96 30.70
CA TRP A 200 39.43 -9.42 30.81
C TRP A 200 37.98 -9.87 30.93
N LYS A 201 37.16 -9.18 31.73
CA LYS A 201 35.71 -9.45 31.81
C LYS A 201 35.04 -9.27 30.44
N ALA A 202 35.36 -8.19 29.72
CA ALA A 202 34.82 -7.96 28.38
C ALA A 202 35.28 -9.02 27.37
N ALA A 203 36.55 -9.45 27.42
CA ALA A 203 37.07 -10.53 26.57
C ALA A 203 36.37 -11.87 26.85
N ALA A 204 36.17 -12.22 28.12
CA ALA A 204 35.43 -13.42 28.51
C ALA A 204 33.98 -13.40 28.02
N SER A 205 33.29 -12.25 28.16
CA SER A 205 31.93 -12.11 27.62
C SER A 205 31.88 -12.23 26.09
N ARG A 206 32.87 -11.69 25.36
CA ARG A 206 32.96 -11.85 23.90
C ARG A 206 33.21 -13.31 23.49
N ALA A 207 34.08 -14.02 24.21
CA ALA A 207 34.33 -15.44 23.99
C ALA A 207 33.08 -16.30 24.24
N ALA A 208 32.25 -15.91 25.20
CA ALA A 208 30.93 -16.51 25.45
C ALA A 208 29.85 -16.12 24.40
N GLY A 209 30.21 -15.38 23.34
CA GLY A 209 29.29 -14.95 22.28
C GLY A 209 28.39 -13.76 22.63
N ILE A 210 28.60 -13.12 23.79
CA ILE A 210 27.81 -11.96 24.21
C ILE A 210 28.33 -10.70 23.49
N LYS A 211 27.44 -10.00 22.79
CA LYS A 211 27.77 -8.77 22.04
C LYS A 211 28.00 -7.59 22.98
N VAL A 212 29.26 -7.36 23.35
CA VAL A 212 29.69 -6.25 24.21
C VAL A 212 29.69 -4.94 23.44
N HIS A 213 28.83 -3.99 23.83
CA HIS A 213 28.61 -2.73 23.11
C HIS A 213 29.07 -1.52 23.93
N ASP A 214 30.37 -1.46 24.23
CA ASP A 214 30.90 -0.57 25.27
C ASP A 214 31.64 0.70 24.79
N ASP A 215 31.45 1.15 23.56
CA ASP A 215 32.15 2.34 23.06
C ASP A 215 31.38 3.65 23.36
N PRO A 216 31.95 4.58 24.17
CA PRO A 216 31.22 5.77 24.62
C PRO A 216 30.90 6.74 23.48
N LYS A 217 31.74 6.78 22.44
CA LYS A 217 31.49 7.58 21.22
C LYS A 217 30.30 7.02 20.44
N LEU A 218 30.22 5.71 20.26
CA LEU A 218 29.13 5.06 19.53
C LEU A 218 27.79 5.19 20.28
N LEU A 219 27.81 5.09 21.62
CA LEU A 219 26.63 5.24 22.46
C LEU A 219 26.08 6.67 22.45
N LYS A 220 26.95 7.69 22.49
CA LYS A 220 26.54 9.10 22.30
C LYS A 220 25.97 9.35 20.91
N GLN A 221 26.58 8.76 19.87
CA GLN A 221 26.08 8.88 18.50
C GLN A 221 24.73 8.19 18.30
N SER A 222 24.49 7.03 18.93
CA SER A 222 23.21 6.32 18.84
C SER A 222 22.08 7.12 19.49
N LEU A 223 22.32 7.70 20.66
CA LEU A 223 21.36 8.58 21.34
C LEU A 223 21.04 9.82 20.51
N LYS A 224 22.05 10.51 19.99
CA LYS A 224 21.86 11.68 19.11
C LYS A 224 21.07 11.33 17.84
N LYS A 225 21.30 10.13 17.26
CA LYS A 225 20.50 9.63 16.13
C LYS A 225 19.07 9.32 16.55
N GLY A 226 18.85 8.80 17.76
CA GLY A 226 17.53 8.57 18.35
C GLY A 226 16.74 9.88 18.51
N ASP A 227 17.35 10.89 19.13
CA ASP A 227 16.73 12.20 19.37
C ASP A 227 16.34 12.88 18.04
N LYS A 228 17.20 12.81 17.02
CA LYS A 228 16.89 13.33 15.67
C LYS A 228 15.71 12.63 15.01
N ARG A 229 15.58 11.31 15.19
CA ARG A 229 14.44 10.55 14.66
C ARG A 229 13.15 10.96 15.36
N HIS A 230 13.19 11.08 16.68
CA HIS A 230 12.04 11.52 17.48
C HIS A 230 11.60 12.93 17.11
N GLN A 231 12.53 13.88 16.95
CA GLN A 231 12.19 15.24 16.51
C GLN A 231 11.56 15.25 15.10
N LYS A 232 12.06 14.40 14.20
CA LYS A 232 11.48 14.27 12.86
C LYS A 232 10.07 13.70 12.91
N GLU A 233 9.84 12.68 13.74
CA GLU A 233 8.52 12.08 13.97
C GLU A 233 7.55 13.09 14.60
N CYS A 234 7.95 13.84 15.63
CA CYS A 234 7.12 14.90 16.21
C CYS A 234 6.73 15.96 15.18
N ARG A 235 7.67 16.42 14.35
CA ARG A 235 7.39 17.40 13.28
C ARG A 235 6.48 16.85 12.19
N GLU A 236 6.59 15.56 11.88
CA GLU A 236 5.68 14.91 10.92
C GLU A 236 4.25 14.77 11.47
N VAL A 237 4.10 14.63 12.79
CA VAL A 237 2.79 14.60 13.45
C VAL A 237 2.18 16.00 13.59
N GLU A 238 2.96 17.02 13.92
CA GLU A 238 2.48 18.41 14.05
C GLU A 238 2.17 19.08 12.70
N GLY A 239 2.77 18.62 11.60
CA GLY A 239 2.49 19.14 10.25
C GLY A 239 1.27 18.52 9.56
N GLN A 240 0.45 17.76 10.28
CA GLN A 240 -0.77 17.11 9.78
C GLN A 240 -2.07 17.72 10.32
N ASP A 241 -1.99 18.78 11.12
CA ASP A 241 -3.13 19.60 11.57
C ASP A 241 -3.34 20.85 10.71
#